data_AF-A0A972QV56-F1
#
_entry.id   AF-A0A972QV56-F1
#
_cell.length_a   1.000
_cell.length_b   1.000
_cell.length_c   1.000
_cell.angle_alpha   90.00
_cell.angle_beta   90.00
_cell.angle_gamma   90.00
#
_symmetry.space_group_name_H-M   'P 1'
#
loop_
_entity.id
_entity.type
_entity.pdbx_description
1 polymer ?
#
loop_
_entity_poly.entity_id
_entity_poly.type
_entity_poly.pdbx_seq_one_letter_code
_entity_poly.pdbx_strand_id
1 'polypeptide(L)' 'MPKLSDRSMEWSLSGLAVLVIVWIVCSAVLLGLWWLWAILTGLAIQIVAGGLIVRAWGKNYMARAEGT' A
#
# COMPACT_ATOMS: atom_id res chain seq x y z
N MET A 1 -2.04 -10.97 -22.66
CA MET A 1 -2.85 -11.27 -21.44
C MET A 1 -2.17 -10.70 -20.21
N PRO A 2 -2.56 -9.52 -19.69
CA PRO A 2 -2.17 -9.09 -18.35
C PRO A 2 -3.37 -9.29 -17.42
N LYS A 3 -3.60 -10.50 -16.91
CA LYS A 3 -4.68 -10.74 -15.91
C LYS A 3 -4.14 -10.97 -14.50
N LEU A 4 -2.89 -11.42 -14.38
CA LEU A 4 -2.25 -11.69 -13.08
C LEU A 4 -1.66 -10.43 -12.43
N SER A 5 -1.11 -9.50 -13.21
CA SER A 5 -0.45 -8.29 -12.69
C SER A 5 -1.44 -7.30 -12.07
N ASP A 6 -2.58 -7.06 -12.71
CA ASP A 6 -3.60 -6.13 -12.22
C ASP A 6 -4.24 -6.64 -10.93
N ARG A 7 -4.58 -7.94 -10.89
CA ARG A 7 -5.15 -8.57 -9.70
C ARG A 7 -4.18 -8.56 -8.52
N SER A 8 -2.88 -8.70 -8.78
CA SER A 8 -1.84 -8.65 -7.74
C SER A 8 -1.61 -7.22 -7.23
N MET A 9 -1.76 -6.20 -8.09
CA MET A 9 -1.74 -4.79 -7.70
C MET A 9 -2.95 -4.42 -6.84
N GLU A 10 -4.16 -4.82 -7.26
CA GLU A 10 -5.38 -4.62 -6.47
C GLU A 10 -5.29 -5.29 -5.09
N TRP A 11 -4.80 -6.53 -5.04
CA TRP A 11 -4.57 -7.24 -3.76
C TRP A 11 -3.51 -6.55 -2.89
N SER A 12 -2.45 -6.01 -3.49
CA SER A 12 -1.40 -5.31 -2.75
C SER A 12 -1.91 -3.98 -2.17
N LEU A 13 -2.70 -3.23 -2.94
CA LEU A 13 -3.31 -1.97 -2.48
C LEU A 13 -4.39 -2.23 -1.41
N SER A 14 -5.24 -3.24 -1.62
CA SER A 14 -6.27 -3.63 -0.67
C SER A 14 -5.67 -4.18 0.63
N GLY A 15 -4.65 -5.04 0.53
CA GLY A 15 -3.91 -5.54 1.69
C GLY A 15 -3.19 -4.43 2.45
N LEU A 16 -2.62 -3.45 1.75
CA LEU A 16 -2.00 -2.30 2.38
C LEU A 16 -3.04 -1.42 3.12
N ALA A 17 -4.22 -1.21 2.54
CA ALA A 17 -5.30 -0.50 3.21
C ALA A 17 -5.77 -1.21 4.49
N VAL A 18 -5.96 -2.54 4.44
CA VAL A 18 -6.30 -3.35 5.62
C VAL A 18 -5.20 -3.26 6.68
N LEU A 19 -3.93 -3.32 6.27
CA LEU A 19 -2.78 -3.20 7.18
C LEU A 19 -2.78 -1.85 7.91
N VAL A 20 -3.09 -0.75 7.22
CA VAL A 20 -3.16 0.58 7.83
C VAL A 20 -4.35 0.69 8.79
N ILE A 21 -5.51 0.13 8.45
CA ILE A 21 -6.67 0.09 9.37
C ILE A 21 -6.31 -0.69 10.64
N VAL A 22 -5.70 -1.87 10.49
CA VAL A 22 -5.22 -2.69 11.61
C VAL A 22 -4.20 -1.91 12.44
N TRP A 23 -3.26 -1.22 11.79
CA TRP A 23 -2.26 -0.40 12.47
C TRP A 23 -2.89 0.71 13.31
N ILE A 24 -3.88 1.43 12.77
CA ILE A 24 -4.58 2.50 13.49
C ILE A 24 -5.33 1.94 14.69
N VAL A 25 -6.09 0.85 14.51
CA VAL A 25 -6.84 0.21 15.60
C VAL A 25 -5.89 -0.33 16.69
N CYS A 26 -4.81 -1.00 16.28
CA CYS A 26 -3.82 -1.56 17.19
C CYS A 26 -3.07 -0.47 17.97
N SER A 27 -2.71 0.63 17.30
CA SER A 27 -2.04 1.77 17.93
C SER A 27 -2.95 2.52 18.91
N ALA A 28 -4.25 2.62 18.60
CA ALA A 28 -5.23 3.23 19.49
C ALA A 28 -5.47 2.39 20.76
N VAL A 29 -5.47 1.06 20.64
CA VAL A 29 -5.79 0.14 21.76
C VAL A 29 -4.56 -0.25 22.59
N LEU A 30 -3.42 -0.57 21.96
CA LEU A 30 -2.25 -1.12 22.65
C LEU A 30 -1.20 -0.08 23.03
N LEU A 31 -1.00 0.94 22.20
CA LEU A 31 0.15 1.84 22.35
C LEU A 31 -0.19 3.12 23.11
N GLY A 32 -1.48 3.43 23.32
CA GLY A 32 -1.91 4.68 23.96
C GLY A 32 -1.34 5.94 23.28
N LEU A 33 -0.85 5.78 22.04
CA LEU A 33 -0.30 6.87 21.26
C LEU A 33 -1.42 7.89 21.05
N TRP A 34 -1.09 9.17 21.24
CA TRP A 34 -1.97 10.26 20.86
C TRP A 34 -2.52 9.97 19.47
N TRP A 35 -3.85 9.91 19.35
CA TRP A 35 -4.52 9.33 18.17
C TRP A 35 -4.06 9.98 16.87
N LEU A 36 -3.69 11.27 16.96
CA LEU A 36 -3.06 12.04 15.90
C LEU A 36 -1.79 11.38 15.32
N TRP A 37 -0.90 10.87 16.18
CA TRP A 37 0.35 10.22 15.77
C TRP A 37 0.12 8.85 15.14
N ALA A 38 -0.85 8.08 15.64
CA ALA A 38 -1.23 6.81 15.04
C ALA A 38 -1.77 7.01 13.61
N ILE A 39 -2.60 8.04 13.41
CA ILE A 39 -3.14 8.40 12.09
C ILE A 39 -2.03 8.89 11.16
N LEU A 40 -1.15 9.79 11.63
CA LEU A 40 -0.05 10.33 10.82
C LEU A 40 0.93 9.24 10.36
N THR A 41 1.30 8.33 11.26
CA THR A 41 2.20 7.21 10.92
C THR A 41 1.53 6.21 9.98
N GLY A 42 0.26 5.86 10.22
CA GLY A 42 -0.51 5.02 9.31
C GLY A 42 -0.64 5.63 7.90
N LEU A 43 -0.91 6.93 7.81
CA LEU A 43 -1.00 7.66 6.55
C LEU A 43 0.36 7.70 5.82
N ALA A 44 1.44 7.95 6.54
CA ALA A 44 2.78 7.94 5.97
C ALA A 44 3.14 6.57 5.39
N ILE A 45 2.82 5.48 6.11
CA ILE A 45 3.01 4.10 5.62
C ILE A 45 2.17 3.87 4.36
N GLN A 46 0.90 4.30 4.35
CA GLN A 46 0.02 4.15 3.19
C GLN A 46 0.60 4.81 1.94
N ILE A 47 1.07 6.06 2.07
CA ILE A 47 1.60 6.84 0.94
C ILE A 47 2.92 6.25 0.45
N VAL A 48 3.84 5.92 1.37
CA VAL A 48 5.16 5.41 1.01
C VAL A 48 5.04 4.01 0.40
N ALA A 49 4.36 3.08 1.08
CA ALA A 49 4.23 1.72 0.58
C ALA A 49 3.35 1.65 -0.66
N GLY A 50 2.24 2.40 -0.70
CA GLY A 50 1.38 2.49 -1.88
C GLY A 50 2.11 3.08 -3.08
N GLY A 51 2.89 4.14 -2.88
CA GLY A 51 3.72 4.74 -3.91
C GLY A 51 4.81 3.80 -4.42
N LEU A 52 5.46 3.02 -3.54
CA LEU A 52 6.44 2.01 -3.94
C LEU A 52 5.81 0.88 -4.76
N ILE A 53 4.63 0.40 -4.37
CA ILE A 53 3.88 -0.63 -5.10
C ILE A 53 3.51 -0.11 -6.51
N VAL A 54 2.98 1.10 -6.61
CA VAL A 54 2.63 1.70 -7.91
C VAL A 54 3.87 1.93 -8.78
N ARG A 55 4.98 2.40 -8.20
CA ARG A 55 6.24 2.60 -8.93
C ARG A 55 6.81 1.29 -9.44
N ALA A 56 6.74 0.22 -8.64
CA ALA A 56 7.17 -1.11 -9.03
C ALA A 56 6.28 -1.68 -10.14
N TRP A 57 4.97 -1.50 -10.05
CA TRP A 57 4.03 -1.93 -11.10
C TRP A 57 4.25 -1.15 -12.41
N GLY A 58 4.39 0.17 -12.34
CA GLY A 58 4.63 1.02 -13.51
C GLY A 58 5.91 0.67 -14.27
N LYS A 59 7.00 0.33 -13.56
CA LYS A 59 8.23 -0.17 -14.20
C LYS A 59 8.00 -1.48 -14.96
N ASN A 60 7.26 -2.41 -14.37
CA ASN A 60 6.95 -3.69 -15.01
C ASN A 60 5.99 -3.54 -16.20
N TYR A 61 5.10 -2.54 -16.17
CA TYR A 61 4.21 -2.22 -17.28
C TYR A 61 4.99 -1.63 -18.46
N MET A 62 5.84 -0.62 -18.23
CA MET A 62 6.66 0.00 -19.28
C MET A 62 7.64 -1.00 -19.91
N ALA A 63 8.27 -1.85 -19.11
CA ALA A 63 9.16 -2.91 -19.61
C ALA A 63 8.44 -3.94 -20.51
N ARG A 64 7.12 -4.12 -20.34
CA ARG A 64 6.30 -4.96 -21.24
C ARG A 64 5.85 -4.21 -22.50
N ALA A 65 5.75 -2.88 -22.43
CA ALA A 65 5.34 -2.04 -23.54
C ALA A 65 6.48 -1.71 -24.51
N GLU A 66 7.72 -1.62 -24.02
CA GLU A 66 8.92 -1.39 -24.87
C GLU A 66 9.43 -2.66 -25.57
N GLY A 67 8.93 -3.85 -25.19
CA GLY A 67 9.34 -5.14 -25.76
C GLY A 67 8.51 -5.64 -26.95
N THR A 68 7.63 -4.80 -27.52
CA THR A 68 6.82 -5.06 -28.73
C THR A 68 7.12 -4.03 -29.79
#